data_AF-A0A8T4KNJ9-F1
#
_entry.id   AF-A0A8T4KNJ9-F1
#
_cell.length_a   1.000
_cell.length_b   1.000
_cell.length_c   1.000
_cell.angle_alpha   90.00
_cell.angle_beta   90.00
_cell.angle_gamma   90.00
#
_symmetry.space_group_name_H-M   'P 1'
#
loop_
_entity.id
_entity.type
_entity.pdbx_description
1 polymer ?
#
loop_
_entity_poly.entity_id
_entity_poly.type
_entity_poly.pdbx_seq_one_letter_code
_entity_poly.pdbx_strand_id
1 'polypeptide(L)' 'MAMTTIQIEKDTREDIKTFGYKDETYDEILNRLMRLAKMQMFFERQKRILETEEFVSLDKI' A
#
# COMPACT_ATOMS: atom_id res chain seq x y z
N MET A 1 -19.42 8.72 9.40
CA MET A 1 -17.96 8.84 9.15
C MET A 1 -17.70 10.24 8.60
N ALA A 2 -16.64 10.91 9.05
CA ALA A 2 -16.29 12.24 8.53
C ALA A 2 -15.53 12.08 7.21
N MET A 3 -16.08 12.63 6.13
CA MET A 3 -15.39 12.66 4.84
C MET A 3 -14.45 13.86 4.78
N THR A 4 -13.30 13.66 4.17
CA THR A 4 -12.32 14.72 3.92
C THR A 4 -12.18 14.93 2.41
N THR A 5 -11.89 16.17 2.00
CA THR A 5 -11.68 16.50 0.59
C THR A 5 -10.19 16.53 0.31
N ILE A 6 -9.76 15.77 -0.69
CA ILE A 6 -8.38 15.76 -1.18
C ILE A 6 -8.38 16.41 -2.55
N GLN A 7 -7.60 17.48 -2.71
CA GLN A 7 -7.39 18.10 -4.02
C GLN A 7 -6.35 17.28 -4.77
N ILE A 8 -6.69 16.85 -5.98
CA ILE A 8 -5.82 16.10 -6.88
C ILE A 8 -5.98 16.63 -8.30
N GLU A 9 -4.95 16.44 -9.12
CA GLU A 9 -5.04 16.74 -10.53
C GLU A 9 -6.08 15.85 -11.22
N LYS A 10 -6.61 16.36 -12.35
CA LYS A 10 -7.60 15.63 -13.14
C LYS A 10 -7.04 14.29 -13.62
N ASP A 11 -5.80 14.29 -14.10
CA ASP A 11 -5.16 13.11 -14.66
C ASP A 11 -4.97 12.04 -13.58
N THR A 12 -4.55 12.43 -12.37
CA THR A 12 -4.48 11.52 -11.21
C THR A 12 -5.83 10.88 -10.89
N ARG A 13 -6.93 11.63 -11.01
CA ARG A 13 -8.27 11.07 -10.78
C ARG A 13 -8.64 10.03 -11.84
N GLU A 14 -8.32 10.29 -13.10
CA GLU A 14 -8.55 9.34 -14.19
C GLU A 14 -7.70 8.09 -14.01
N ASP A 15 -6.44 8.22 -13.57
CA ASP A 15 -5.59 7.08 -13.22
C ASP A 15 -6.22 6.25 -12.11
N ILE A 16 -6.68 6.86 -11.01
CA ILE A 16 -7.34 6.14 -9.91
C ILE A 16 -8.55 5.35 -10.43
N LYS A 17 -9.34 5.96 -11.33
CA LYS A 17 -10.52 5.31 -11.91
C LYS A 17 -10.17 4.04 -12.70
N THR A 18 -9.00 3.98 -13.33
CA THR A 18 -8.56 2.78 -14.07
C THR A 18 -8.36 1.55 -13.18
N PHE A 19 -8.13 1.76 -11.87
CA PHE A 19 -7.97 0.67 -10.91
C PHE A 19 -9.31 0.17 -10.34
N GLY A 20 -10.41 0.88 -10.57
CA GLY A 20 -11.71 0.59 -9.98
C GLY A 20 -12.45 -0.57 -10.64
N TYR A 21 -13.20 -1.31 -9.84
CA TYR A 21 -14.20 -2.26 -10.32
C TYR A 21 -15.58 -1.60 -10.45
N LYS A 22 -16.52 -2.31 -11.08
CA LYS A 22 -17.92 -1.86 -11.16
C LYS A 22 -18.46 -1.65 -9.74
N ASP A 23 -19.12 -0.51 -9.52
CA ASP A 23 -19.74 -0.10 -8.26
C ASP A 23 -18.76 0.18 -7.09
N GLU A 24 -17.45 0.32 -7.36
CA GLU A 24 -16.44 0.69 -6.36
C GLU A 24 -16.31 2.22 -6.24
N THR A 25 -16.23 2.74 -5.01
CA THR A 25 -16.01 4.15 -4.72
C THR A 25 -14.53 4.53 -4.76
N TYR A 26 -14.22 5.82 -4.93
CA TYR A 26 -12.83 6.31 -4.85
C TYR A 26 -12.16 5.95 -3.51
N ASP A 27 -12.90 6.00 -2.40
CA ASP A 27 -12.36 5.68 -1.09
C ASP A 27 -11.98 4.18 -0.98
N GLU A 28 -12.81 3.30 -1.54
CA GLU A 28 -12.52 1.86 -1.59
C GLU A 28 -11.31 1.55 -2.46
N ILE A 29 -11.22 2.17 -3.65
CA ILE A 29 -10.08 2.03 -4.55
C ILE A 29 -8.79 2.47 -3.84
N LEU A 30 -8.80 3.67 -3.24
CA LEU A 30 -7.63 4.23 -2.54
C LEU A 30 -7.23 3.34 -1.35
N ASN A 31 -8.18 2.87 -0.55
CA ASN A 31 -7.90 1.98 0.57
C ASN A 31 -7.28 0.65 0.11
N ARG A 32 -7.75 0.09 -1.01
CA ARG A 32 -7.19 -1.14 -1.59
C ARG A 32 -5.77 -0.91 -2.10
N LEU A 33 -5.53 0.15 -2.87
CA LEU A 33 -4.20 0.52 -3.34
C LEU A 33 -3.22 0.76 -2.19
N MET A 34 -3.65 1.46 -1.14
CA MET A 34 -2.84 1.69 0.06
C MET A 34 -2.46 0.38 0.78
N ARG A 35 -3.37 -0.60 0.85
CA ARG A 35 -3.07 -1.91 1.44
C ARG A 35 -2.02 -2.65 0.63
N LEU A 36 -2.13 -2.64 -0.69
CA LEU A 36 -1.14 -3.26 -1.58
C LEU A 36 0.23 -2.60 -1.43
N ALA A 37 0.28 -1.27 -1.42
CA ALA A 37 1.52 -0.52 -1.23
C ALA A 37 2.19 -0.84 0.13
N LYS A 38 1.42 -0.85 1.23
CA LYS A 38 1.94 -1.21 2.56
C LYS A 38 2.51 -2.62 2.59
N MET A 39 1.83 -3.57 1.95
CA MET A 39 2.29 -4.94 1.86
C MET A 39 3.60 -5.05 1.06
N GLN A 40 3.69 -4.36 -0.08
CA GLN A 40 4.92 -4.32 -0.88
C GLN A 40 6.08 -3.71 -0.10
N MET A 41 5.87 -2.57 0.57
CA MET A 41 6.89 -1.92 1.41
C MET A 41 7.36 -2.85 2.54
N PHE A 42 6.44 -3.62 3.14
CA PHE A 42 6.80 -4.60 4.15
C PHE A 42 7.71 -5.69 3.57
N PHE A 43 7.36 -6.27 2.42
CA PHE A 43 8.18 -7.30 1.78
C PHE A 43 9.55 -6.77 1.36
N GLU A 44 9.65 -5.57 0.81
CA GLU A 44 10.92 -4.95 0.47
C GLU A 44 11.81 -4.76 1.70
N ARG A 45 11.22 -4.37 2.84
CA ARG A 45 11.94 -4.29 4.11
C ARG A 45 12.44 -5.65 4.57
N GLN A 46 11.58 -6.68 4.54
CA GLN A 46 11.98 -8.03 4.93
C GLN A 46 13.10 -8.56 4.02
N LYS A 47 13.00 -8.33 2.71
CA LYS A 47 14.02 -8.71 1.75
C LYS A 47 15.37 -8.06 2.06
N ARG A 48 15.36 -6.75 2.36
CA ARG A 48 16.59 -6.04 2.76
C ARG A 48 17.21 -6.68 4.00
N ILE A 49 16.42 -6.92 5.05
CA ILE A 49 16.91 -7.56 6.29
C ILE A 49 17.51 -8.92 5.97
N LEU A 50 16.83 -9.73 5.14
CA LEU A 50 17.31 -11.05 4.72
C LEU A 50 18.67 -10.99 4.00
N GLU A 51 18.91 -9.95 3.20
CA GLU A 51 20.14 -9.78 2.43
C GLU A 51 21.28 -9.16 3.24
N THR A 52 20.98 -8.34 4.26
CA THR A 52 22.00 -7.51 4.93
C THR A 52 22.29 -7.88 6.39
N GLU A 53 21.36 -8.53 7.08
CA GLU A 53 21.48 -8.81 8.52
C GLU A 53 21.83 -10.28 8.79
N GLU A 54 22.74 -10.52 9.74
CA GLU A 54 23.02 -11.88 10.21
C GLU A 54 21.89 -12.36 11.14
N PHE A 55 21.25 -13.47 10.77
CA PHE A 55 20.21 -14.09 11.59
C PHE A 55 20.84 -14.85 12.76
N VAL A 56 20.49 -14.45 13.99
CA VAL A 56 20.80 -15.21 15.21
C VAL A 56 19.66 -16.17 15.53
N SER A 57 20.01 -17.41 15.90
CA SER A 57 19.03 -18.39 16.36
C SER A 57 18.34 -17.90 17.62
N LEU A 58 17.02 -18.10 17.70
CA LEU A 58 16.22 -17.76 18.87
C LEU A 58 16.60 -18.60 20.10
N ASP A 59 17.23 -19.76 19.91
CA ASP A 59 17.72 -20.63 21.01
C ASP A 59 18.96 -20.06 21.71
N LYS A 60 19.54 -18.96 21.21
CA LYS A 60 20.71 -18.29 21.80
C LYS A 60 20.35 -17.10 22.69
N ILE A 61 19.06 -16.83 22.95
CA ILE A 61 18.56 -15.73 23.80
C ILE A 61 17.92 -16.30 25.06
#